data_AF-A0A1V4K6I2-F1
#
_entry.id   AF-A0A1V4K6I2-F1
#
_cell.length_a   1.000
_cell.length_b   1.000
_cell.length_c   1.000
_cell.angle_alpha   90.00
_cell.angle_beta   90.00
_cell.angle_gamma   90.00
#
_symmetry.space_group_name_H-M   'P 1'
#
loop_
_entity.id
_entity.type
_entity.pdbx_description
1 polymer ?
#
loop_
_entity_poly.entity_id
_entity_poly.type
_entity_poly.pdbx_seq_one_letter_code
_entity_poly.pdbx_strand_id
1 'polypeptide(L)' 'MEDYGRFLALLVSALHVGFVAVILSLVWVFHYREGLSWDGGAGEFNWHPVLIITGFVFIQGIGASGSRGWRGATG' A
#
# COMPACT_ATOMS: atom_id res chain seq x y z
N MET A 1 -23.08 15.24 6.81
CA MET A 1 -22.02 15.74 5.91
C MET A 1 -20.65 15.74 6.58
N GLU A 2 -20.56 16.06 7.87
CA GLU A 2 -19.28 16.15 8.61
C GLU A 2 -18.55 14.80 8.77
N ASP A 3 -19.28 13.71 9.04
CA ASP A 3 -18.71 12.36 9.14
C ASP A 3 -18.15 11.83 7.82
N TYR A 4 -18.83 12.15 6.71
CA TYR A 4 -18.38 11.78 5.37
C TYR A 4 -17.07 12.50 5.01
N GLY A 5 -16.96 13.79 5.34
CA GLY A 5 -15.72 14.56 5.16
C GLY A 5 -14.56 13.97 5.98
N ARG A 6 -14.82 13.56 7.23
CA ARG A 6 -13.81 12.93 8.08
C ARG A 6 -13.38 11.56 7.56
N PHE A 7 -14.32 10.75 7.06
CA PHE A 7 -14.00 9.48 6.40
C PHE A 7 -13.12 9.68 5.17
N LEU A 8 -13.47 10.63 4.29
CA LEU A 8 -12.67 10.95 3.11
C LEU A 8 -11.27 11.44 3.48
N ALA A 9 -11.15 12.30 4.50
CA ALA A 9 -9.85 12.76 4.97
C ALA A 9 -8.96 11.60 5.46
N LEU A 10 -9.53 10.65 6.20
CA LEU A 10 -8.83 9.44 6.66
C LEU A 10 -8.49 8.49 5.50
N LEU A 11 -9.38 8.37 4.51
CA LEU A 11 -9.14 7.56 3.33
C LEU A 11 -7.99 8.13 2.50
N VAL A 12 -8.00 9.45 2.25
CA VAL A 12 -6.96 10.14 1.50
C VAL A 12 -5.62 10.08 2.23
N SER A 13 -5.60 10.25 3.56
CA SER A 13 -4.36 10.13 4.33
C SER A 13 -3.80 8.71 4.30
N ALA A 14 -4.65 7.68 4.44
CA ALA A 14 -4.25 6.28 4.32
C ALA A 14 -3.69 5.96 2.91
N LEU A 15 -4.32 6.48 1.85
CA LEU A 15 -3.84 6.34 0.48
C LEU A 15 -2.46 6.99 0.29
N HIS A 16 -2.26 8.21 0.81
CA HIS A 16 -0.97 8.89 0.72
C HIS A 16 0.15 8.13 1.44
N VAL A 17 -0.08 7.73 2.69
CA VAL A 17 0.92 6.99 3.48
C VAL A 17 1.24 5.65 2.82
N GLY A 18 0.21 4.93 2.35
CA GLY A 18 0.39 3.67 1.64
C GLY A 18 1.18 3.82 0.34
N PHE A 19 0.93 4.88 -0.43
CA PHE A 19 1.66 5.17 -1.65
C PHE A 19 3.14 5.49 -1.37
N VAL A 20 3.41 6.31 -0.34
CA VAL A 20 4.79 6.59 0.11
C VAL A 20 5.49 5.31 0.54
N ALA A 21 4.81 4.39 1.24
CA ALA A 21 5.40 3.11 1.63
C ALA A 21 5.82 2.26 0.42
N VAL A 22 5.00 2.23 -0.65
CA VAL A 22 5.36 1.55 -1.90
C VAL A 22 6.58 2.20 -2.54
N ILE A 23 6.63 3.53 -2.65
CA ILE A 23 7.80 4.24 -3.18
C ILE A 23 9.05 3.93 -2.36
N LEU A 24 8.98 4.00 -1.03
CA LEU A 24 10.11 3.70 -0.16
C LEU A 24 10.60 2.26 -0.33
N SER A 25 9.69 1.30 -0.56
CA SER A 25 10.08 -0.08 -0.85
C SER A 25 10.84 -0.22 -2.17
N LEU A 26 10.43 0.52 -3.21
CA LEU A 26 11.11 0.55 -4.51
C LEU A 26 12.46 1.26 -4.40
N VAL A 27 12.52 2.43 -3.77
CA VAL A 27 13.78 3.14 -3.50
C VAL A 27 14.72 2.25 -2.70
N TRP A 28 14.21 1.52 -1.71
CA TRP A 28 15.02 0.61 -0.93
C TRP A 28 15.67 -0.47 -1.79
N VAL A 29 14.89 -1.12 -2.64
CA VAL A 29 15.41 -2.18 -3.52
C VAL A 29 16.34 -1.65 -4.60
N PHE A 30 16.09 -0.47 -5.17
CA PHE A 30 16.94 0.07 -6.24
C PHE A 30 18.19 0.81 -5.72
N HIS A 31 18.12 1.44 -4.55
CA HIS A 31 19.21 2.26 -4.03
C HIS A 31 20.11 1.51 -3.04
N TYR A 32 19.54 0.63 -2.20
CA TYR A 32 20.27 -0.09 -1.16
C TYR A 32 20.43 -1.59 -1.44
N ARG A 33 19.77 -2.12 -2.48
CA ARG A 33 19.94 -3.49 -2.95
C ARG A 33 20.36 -3.47 -4.41
N GLU A 34 20.73 -4.62 -4.93
CA GLU A 34 21.18 -4.81 -6.32
C GLU A 34 20.04 -4.66 -7.37
N GLY A 35 18.90 -4.08 -6.98
CA GLY A 35 17.72 -3.95 -7.81
C GLY A 35 16.83 -5.19 -7.83
N LEU A 36 15.99 -5.28 -8.86
CA LEU A 36 15.05 -6.37 -9.08
C LEU A 36 15.55 -7.24 -10.23
N SER A 37 15.59 -8.55 -10.00
CA SER A 37 15.92 -9.55 -11.00
C SER A 37 14.94 -10.71 -10.90
N TRP A 38 14.84 -11.50 -11.97
CA TRP A 38 14.03 -12.72 -12.02
C TRP A 38 14.93 -13.86 -12.48
N ASP A 39 15.99 -14.08 -11.70
CA ASP A 39 17.12 -14.97 -12.00
C ASP A 39 17.34 -16.06 -10.92
N GLY A 40 16.40 -16.21 -9.98
CA GLY A 40 16.53 -17.13 -8.83
C GLY A 40 17.53 -16.69 -7.77
N GLY A 41 18.15 -15.51 -7.91
CA GLY A 41 19.16 -14.97 -7.00
C GLY A 41 18.61 -13.99 -5.96
N ALA A 42 19.50 -13.15 -5.42
CA ALA A 42 19.14 -12.13 -4.44
C ALA A 42 18.16 -11.07 -5.00
N GLY A 43 18.17 -10.85 -6.32
CA GLY A 43 17.23 -9.97 -7.01
C GLY A 43 15.80 -10.50 -7.02
N GLU A 44 15.60 -11.82 -7.03
CA GLU A 44 14.27 -12.42 -6.94
C GLU A 44 13.67 -12.28 -5.54
N PHE A 45 14.51 -12.41 -4.49
CA PHE A 45 14.09 -12.14 -3.12
C PHE A 45 13.68 -10.67 -2.91
N ASN A 46 14.29 -9.72 -3.62
CA ASN A 46 13.95 -8.30 -3.49
C ASN A 46 12.52 -7.98 -3.99
N TRP A 47 11.89 -8.86 -4.79
CA TRP A 47 10.47 -8.74 -5.13
C TRP A 47 9.56 -8.96 -3.92
N HIS A 48 9.95 -9.83 -2.99
CA HIS A 48 9.14 -10.17 -1.82
C HIS A 48 8.66 -8.93 -1.03
N PRO A 49 9.53 -8.02 -0.54
CA PRO A 49 9.10 -6.84 0.19
C PRO A 49 8.23 -5.89 -0.65
N VAL A 50 8.55 -5.69 -1.93
CA VAL A 50 7.77 -4.82 -2.83
C VAL A 50 6.34 -5.36 -3.01
N LEU A 51 6.22 -6.67 -3.24
CA LEU A 51 4.94 -7.34 -3.44
C LEU A 51 4.12 -7.43 -2.16
N ILE A 52 4.75 -7.69 -1.00
CA ILE A 52 4.05 -7.70 0.30
C ILE A 52 3.51 -6.31 0.64
N ILE A 53 4.30 -5.25 0.47
CA ILE A 53 3.87 -3.89 0.79
C ILE A 53 2.77 -3.44 -0.18
N THR A 54 2.90 -3.75 -1.47
CA THR A 54 1.90 -3.36 -2.48
C THR A 54 0.60 -4.18 -2.35
N GLY A 55 0.70 -5.50 -2.28
CA GLY A 55 -0.46 -6.39 -2.26
C GLY A 55 -1.11 -6.53 -0.88
N PHE A 56 -0.34 -7.01 0.09
CA PHE A 56 -0.86 -7.37 1.41
C PHE A 56 -1.12 -6.18 2.32
N VAL A 57 -0.35 -5.10 2.19
CA VAL A 57 -0.54 -3.91 3.03
C VAL A 57 -1.42 -2.88 2.31
N PHE A 58 -1.03 -2.43 1.12
CA PHE A 58 -1.73 -1.33 0.45
C PHE A 58 -3.06 -1.77 -0.16
N ILE A 59 -3.07 -2.73 -1.09
CA ILE A 59 -4.29 -3.16 -1.80
C ILE A 59 -5.31 -3.80 -0.83
N GLN A 60 -4.87 -4.73 0.02
CA GLN A 60 -5.76 -5.32 1.04
C GLN A 60 -6.30 -4.26 2.03
N GLY A 61 -5.48 -3.30 2.45
CA GLY A 61 -5.90 -2.22 3.33
C GLY A 61 -7.01 -1.35 2.71
N ILE A 62 -6.90 -1.03 1.42
CA ILE A 62 -7.93 -0.29 0.68
C ILE A 62 -9.23 -1.10 0.60
N GLY A 63 -9.15 -2.39 0.26
CA GLY A 63 -10.33 -3.28 0.21
C GLY A 63 -11.05 -3.38 1.56
N ALA A 64 -10.30 -3.49 2.65
CA ALA A 64 -10.84 -3.51 4.01
C ALA A 64 -11.50 -2.18 4.42
N SER A 65 -10.99 -1.04 3.93
CA SER A 65 -11.61 0.27 4.14
C SER A 65 -12.87 0.46 3.32
N GLY A 66 -12.92 -0.03 2.08
CA GLY A 66 -14.11 0.03 1.22
C GLY A 66 -15.33 -0.68 1.82
N SER A 67 -15.13 -1.87 2.39
CA SER A 67 -16.20 -2.62 3.06
C SER A 67 -16.72 -1.94 4.35
N ARG A 68 -15.90 -1.13 5.02
CA ARG A 68 -16.29 -0.33 6.20
C ARG A 68 -16.95 0.99 5.81
N GLY A 69 -16.46 1.65 4.76
CA GLY A 69 -17.05 2.87 4.19
C GLY A 69 -18.46 2.64 3.68
N TRP A 70 -18.73 1.49 3.06
CA TRP A 70 -20.09 1.11 2.62
C TRP A 70 -21.06 0.99 3.80
N ARG A 71 -20.67 0.33 4.89
CA ARG A 71 -21.51 0.18 6.10
C ARG A 71 -21.77 1.49 6.82
N GLY A 72 -20.83 2.43 6.82
CA GLY A 72 -20.99 3.75 7.42
C GLY A 72 -21.84 4.72 6.60
N ALA A 73 -22.06 4.46 5.31
CA ALA A 73 -22.88 5.30 4.43
C ALA A 73 -24.36 4.90 4.38
N THR A 74 -24.70 3.71 4.91
CA THR A 74 -26.07 3.16 4.95
C THR A 74 -26.72 3.24 6.34
N GLY A 75 -26.09 3.92 7.30
CA GLY A 75 -26.56 4.04 8.69
C GLY A 75 -27.00 5.46 9.05
#